data_AF-A0A9E4M5H3-F1
#
_entry.id   AF-A0A9E4M5H3-F1
#
_cell.length_a   1.000
_cell.length_b   1.000
_cell.length_c   1.000
_cell.angle_alpha   90.00
_cell.angle_beta   90.00
_cell.angle_gamma   90.00
#
_symmetry.space_group_name_H-M   'P 1'
#
loop_
_entity.id
_entity.type
_entity.pdbx_description
1 polymer ?
#
loop_
_entity_poly.entity_id
_entity_poly.type
_entity_poly.pdbx_seq_one_letter_code
_entity_poly.pdbx_strand_id
1 'polypeptide(L)'
;KARFDEQANIGWARQLENAGVHVAYGLVGLKVHAKICLVVRAEPDGIRRYCHVGTGNYNALTARTYEDLGLLTADEHIGADLSHLFNRLTGYGHGFTYSELVVAPEGVRPHLADLIAAEAAHGDGGHIVLKLNSLVDAEMIDALYAASAAG
;
A
#
# COMPACT_ATOMS: atom_id res chain seq x y z
N LYS A 1 1.65 11.77 -20.23
CA LYS A 1 2.75 11.16 -19.43
C LYS A 1 2.54 9.67 -19.21
N ALA A 2 1.40 9.20 -18.66
CA ALA A 2 1.13 7.77 -18.42
C ALA A 2 1.25 6.82 -19.63
N ARG A 3 0.91 7.28 -20.85
CA ARG A 3 0.92 6.44 -22.07
C ARG A 3 2.31 5.96 -22.50
N PHE A 4 3.39 6.69 -22.13
CA PHE A 4 4.77 6.29 -22.45
C PHE A 4 5.31 5.25 -21.45
N ASP A 5 5.00 5.41 -20.16
CA ASP A 5 5.34 4.42 -19.13
C ASP A 5 4.58 3.11 -19.36
N GLU A 6 3.34 3.16 -19.87
CA GLU A 6 2.56 1.97 -20.25
C GLU A 6 3.24 1.14 -21.35
N GLN A 7 3.81 1.77 -22.38
CA GLN A 7 4.54 1.03 -23.43
C GLN A 7 5.83 0.38 -22.91
N ALA A 8 6.57 1.09 -22.05
CA ALA A 8 7.74 0.53 -21.40
C ALA A 8 7.39 -0.67 -20.52
N ASN A 9 6.28 -0.60 -19.78
CA ASN A 9 5.78 -1.68 -18.94
C ASN A 9 5.36 -2.91 -19.76
N ILE A 10 4.75 -2.73 -20.94
CA ILE A 10 4.42 -3.84 -21.85
C ILE A 10 5.70 -4.54 -22.34
N GLY A 11 6.75 -3.77 -22.66
CA GLY A 11 8.04 -4.33 -23.05
C GLY A 11 8.67 -5.18 -21.94
N TRP A 12 8.65 -4.67 -20.70
CA TRP A 12 9.14 -5.39 -19.53
C TRP A 12 8.33 -6.64 -19.22
N ALA A 13 7.00 -6.56 -19.27
CA ALA A 13 6.11 -7.70 -19.06
C ALA A 13 6.48 -8.86 -19.98
N ARG A 14 6.65 -8.60 -21.29
CA ARG A 14 7.05 -9.63 -22.25
C ARG A 14 8.42 -10.23 -21.97
N GLN A 15 9.40 -9.41 -21.58
CA GLN A 15 10.74 -9.92 -21.23
C GLN A 15 10.71 -10.82 -20.00
N LEU A 16 9.92 -10.43 -18.98
CA LEU A 16 9.73 -11.21 -17.76
C LEU A 16 8.98 -12.53 -18.06
N GLU A 17 7.89 -12.48 -18.83
CA GLU A 17 7.16 -13.67 -19.28
C GLU A 17 8.07 -14.64 -20.04
N ASN A 18 8.88 -14.13 -20.97
CA ASN A 18 9.86 -14.94 -21.72
C ASN A 18 10.92 -15.58 -20.82
N ALA A 19 11.23 -14.98 -19.67
CA ALA A 19 12.13 -15.52 -18.66
C ALA A 19 11.42 -16.46 -17.66
N GLY A 20 10.13 -16.77 -17.85
CA GLY A 20 9.35 -17.68 -17.02
C GLY A 20 8.67 -17.02 -15.82
N VAL A 21 8.64 -15.68 -15.75
CA VAL A 21 7.94 -14.96 -14.69
C VAL A 21 6.44 -14.91 -15.01
N HIS A 22 5.61 -15.24 -14.03
CA HIS A 22 4.17 -15.01 -14.14
C HIS A 22 3.87 -13.52 -13.95
N VAL A 23 3.54 -12.84 -15.06
CA VAL A 23 3.14 -11.44 -15.05
C VAL A 23 1.63 -11.35 -14.99
N ALA A 24 1.11 -10.81 -13.90
CA ALA A 24 -0.30 -10.52 -13.74
C ALA A 24 -0.58 -9.04 -14.01
N TYR A 25 -1.66 -8.77 -14.74
CA TYR A 25 -2.17 -7.42 -14.92
C TYR A 25 -3.20 -7.12 -13.84
N GLY A 26 -3.19 -5.91 -13.30
CA GLY A 26 -4.10 -5.51 -12.24
C GLY A 26 -5.59 -5.61 -12.64
N LEU A 27 -6.45 -5.62 -11.62
CA LEU A 27 -7.91 -5.69 -11.80
C LEU A 27 -8.44 -4.56 -12.69
N VAL A 28 -9.35 -4.89 -13.60
CA VAL A 28 -9.97 -3.92 -14.52
C VAL A 28 -10.64 -2.79 -13.72
N GLY A 29 -10.33 -1.54 -14.11
CA GLY A 29 -10.86 -0.35 -13.44
C GLY A 29 -10.07 0.09 -12.20
N LEU A 30 -9.09 -0.71 -11.74
CA LEU A 30 -8.24 -0.36 -10.61
C LEU A 30 -6.78 -0.19 -11.05
N LYS A 31 -6.09 0.73 -10.39
CA LYS A 31 -4.64 0.93 -10.55
C LYS A 31 -3.95 0.54 -9.26
N VAL A 32 -2.91 -0.29 -9.37
CA VAL A 32 -2.05 -0.62 -8.23
C VAL A 32 -1.08 0.53 -8.00
N HIS A 33 -1.21 1.19 -6.85
CA HIS A 33 -0.28 2.25 -6.42
C HIS A 33 0.56 1.87 -5.20
N ALA A 34 0.35 0.70 -4.62
CA ALA A 34 1.19 0.15 -3.55
C ALA A 34 2.56 -0.24 -4.12
N LYS A 35 3.63 0.01 -3.35
CA LYS A 35 5.00 -0.37 -3.71
C LYS A 35 5.46 -1.40 -2.70
N ILE A 36 5.23 -2.65 -3.06
CA ILE A 36 5.42 -3.80 -2.18
C ILE A 36 6.30 -4.83 -2.86
N CYS A 37 7.06 -5.58 -2.07
CA CYS A 37 7.80 -6.75 -2.52
C CYS A 37 7.66 -7.84 -1.46
N LEU A 38 7.46 -9.07 -1.89
CA LEU A 38 7.33 -10.23 -1.01
C LEU A 38 8.27 -11.31 -1.52
N VAL A 39 9.19 -11.75 -0.66
CA VAL A 39 10.06 -12.91 -0.90
C VAL A 39 9.64 -14.02 0.03
N VAL A 40 9.20 -15.13 -0.54
CA VAL A 40 8.87 -16.35 0.20
C VAL A 40 10.05 -17.31 0.08
N ARG A 41 10.64 -17.71 1.21
CA ARG A 41 11.85 -18.54 1.26
C ARG A 41 11.62 -19.75 2.15
N ALA A 42 12.07 -20.92 1.70
CA ALA A 42 12.20 -22.09 2.57
C ALA A 42 13.47 -21.94 3.43
N GLU A 43 13.29 -21.99 4.74
CA GLU A 43 14.33 -21.93 5.76
C GLU A 43 14.34 -23.22 6.60
N PRO A 44 15.40 -23.48 7.39
CA PRO A 44 15.50 -24.71 8.18
C PRO A 44 14.33 -24.94 9.13
N ASP A 45 13.68 -23.87 9.61
CA ASP A 45 12.56 -23.87 10.55
C ASP A 45 11.18 -23.73 9.86
N GLY A 46 11.13 -23.57 8.53
CA GLY A 46 9.87 -23.51 7.79
C GLY A 46 9.88 -22.48 6.65
N ILE A 47 8.68 -22.07 6.23
CA ILE A 47 8.53 -21.04 5.20
C ILE A 47 8.57 -19.67 5.86
N ARG A 48 9.49 -18.81 5.41
CA ARG A 48 9.62 -17.42 5.87
C ARG A 48 9.24 -16.44 4.77
N ARG A 49 8.68 -15.30 5.18
CA ARG A 49 8.30 -14.19 4.31
C ARG A 49 9.12 -12.96 4.65
N TYR A 50 9.76 -12.37 3.65
CA TYR A 50 10.43 -11.09 3.76
C TYR A 50 9.69 -10.05 2.93
N CYS A 51 9.40 -8.93 3.56
CA CYS A 51 8.48 -7.94 3.06
C CYS A 51 9.20 -6.61 2.89
N HIS A 52 8.90 -5.93 1.79
CA HIS A 52 9.15 -4.51 1.61
C HIS A 52 7.81 -3.79 1.41
N VAL A 53 7.59 -2.70 2.15
CA VAL A 53 6.46 -1.78 1.95
C VAL A 53 7.00 -0.36 1.86
N GLY A 54 6.81 0.30 0.73
CA GLY A 54 7.37 1.62 0.46
C GLY A 54 6.33 2.69 0.11
N THR A 55 6.66 3.94 0.44
CA THR A 55 5.89 5.12 -0.01
C THR A 55 6.19 5.44 -1.48
N GLY A 56 7.44 5.25 -1.89
CA GLY A 56 8.00 5.53 -3.20
C GLY A 56 8.13 4.33 -4.13
N ASN A 57 8.27 4.60 -5.43
CA ASN A 57 8.46 3.57 -6.46
C ASN A 57 9.92 3.07 -6.56
N TYR A 58 10.09 1.94 -7.23
CA TYR A 58 11.39 1.28 -7.40
C TYR A 58 12.26 1.91 -8.50
N ASN A 59 12.13 3.22 -8.75
CA ASN A 59 12.95 3.91 -9.75
C ASN A 59 14.24 4.45 -9.12
N ALA A 60 15.36 3.83 -9.48
CA ALA A 60 16.68 4.17 -8.94
C ALA A 60 17.15 5.60 -9.23
N LEU A 61 16.62 6.24 -10.28
CA LEU A 61 16.95 7.63 -10.60
C LEU A 61 16.23 8.60 -9.66
N THR A 62 14.92 8.39 -9.45
CA THR A 62 14.13 9.25 -8.57
C THR A 62 14.43 8.99 -7.09
N ALA A 63 14.83 7.78 -6.71
CA ALA A 63 15.22 7.46 -5.33
C ALA A 63 16.36 8.34 -4.77
N ARG A 64 17.12 9.04 -5.63
CA ARG A 64 18.19 9.96 -5.20
C ARG A 64 17.71 11.37 -4.90
N THR A 65 16.52 11.73 -5.36
CA THR A 65 15.99 13.10 -5.30
C THR A 65 14.64 13.18 -4.59
N TYR A 66 13.93 12.07 -4.47
CA TYR A 66 12.67 11.96 -3.75
C TYR A 66 12.93 11.39 -2.35
N GLU A 67 12.24 11.93 -1.36
CA GLU A 67 12.23 11.42 -0.01
C GLU A 67 11.13 10.38 0.13
N ASP A 68 11.52 9.13 0.38
CA ASP A 68 10.61 8.01 0.54
C ASP A 68 11.04 7.14 1.72
N LEU A 69 10.06 6.50 2.35
CA LEU A 69 10.26 5.52 3.41
C LEU A 69 10.02 4.12 2.85
N GLY A 70 10.85 3.17 3.28
CA GLY A 70 10.73 1.75 2.99
C GLY A 70 10.87 0.93 4.27
N LEU A 71 9.84 0.15 4.59
CA LEU A 71 9.88 -0.82 5.68
C LEU A 71 10.35 -2.17 5.13
N LEU A 72 11.50 -2.65 5.61
CA LEU A 72 11.93 -4.03 5.43
C LEU A 72 11.64 -4.83 6.70
N THR A 73 10.84 -5.89 6.60
CA THR A 73 10.42 -6.67 7.76
C THR A 73 10.24 -8.15 7.42
N ALA A 74 10.37 -9.00 8.43
CA ALA A 74 10.00 -10.41 8.39
C ALA A 74 8.87 -10.73 9.38
N ASP A 75 8.10 -9.71 9.76
CA ASP A 75 6.91 -9.83 10.59
C ASP A 75 5.86 -10.74 9.93
N GLU A 76 5.32 -11.68 10.71
CA GLU A 76 4.43 -12.72 10.20
C GLU A 76 3.05 -12.17 9.80
N HIS A 77 2.53 -11.18 10.52
CA HIS A 77 1.23 -10.56 10.24
C HIS A 77 1.29 -9.73 8.97
N ILE A 78 2.31 -8.88 8.82
CA ILE A 78 2.56 -8.12 7.58
C ILE A 78 2.78 -9.07 6.40
N GLY A 79 3.54 -10.15 6.60
CA GLY A 79 3.79 -11.16 5.57
C GLY A 79 2.53 -11.91 5.11
N ALA A 80 1.63 -12.23 6.04
CA ALA A 80 0.35 -12.85 5.73
C ALA A 80 -0.55 -11.89 4.93
N ASP A 81 -0.67 -10.64 5.37
CA ASP A 81 -1.47 -9.61 4.71
C ASP A 81 -0.97 -9.32 3.28
N LEU A 82 0.35 -9.21 3.08
CA LEU A 82 0.92 -9.05 1.74
C LEU A 82 0.64 -10.26 0.85
N SER A 83 0.67 -11.47 1.40
CA SER A 83 0.31 -12.69 0.65
C SER A 83 -1.15 -12.62 0.19
N HIS A 84 -2.07 -12.23 1.07
CA HIS A 84 -3.47 -12.01 0.72
C HIS A 84 -3.65 -10.92 -0.34
N LEU A 85 -2.90 -9.81 -0.24
CA LEU A 85 -2.94 -8.72 -1.21
C LEU A 85 -2.45 -9.17 -2.60
N PHE A 86 -1.33 -9.90 -2.68
CA PHE A 86 -0.85 -10.46 -3.96
C PHE A 86 -1.85 -11.45 -4.56
N ASN A 87 -2.44 -12.33 -3.74
CA ASN A 87 -3.47 -13.26 -4.19
C ASN A 87 -4.67 -12.52 -4.77
N ARG A 88 -5.17 -11.48 -4.06
CA ARG A 88 -6.26 -10.63 -4.55
C ARG A 88 -5.92 -9.93 -5.87
N LEU A 89 -4.71 -9.38 -5.99
CA LEU A 89 -4.26 -8.68 -7.21
C LEU A 89 -4.09 -9.61 -8.41
N THR A 90 -3.78 -10.89 -8.19
CA THR A 90 -3.64 -11.91 -9.25
C THR A 90 -4.94 -12.66 -9.54
N GLY A 91 -6.04 -12.29 -8.89
CA GLY A 91 -7.36 -12.91 -9.07
C GLY A 91 -7.58 -14.22 -8.29
N TYR A 92 -6.67 -14.58 -7.40
CA TYR A 92 -6.81 -15.72 -6.50
C TYR A 92 -7.48 -15.28 -5.18
N GLY A 93 -8.78 -15.54 -5.06
CA GLY A 93 -9.53 -15.38 -3.81
C GLY A 93 -10.20 -14.01 -3.59
N HIS A 94 -11.20 -14.01 -2.72
CA HIS A 94 -11.99 -12.83 -2.32
C HIS A 94 -12.23 -12.83 -0.81
N GLY A 95 -12.56 -11.66 -0.25
CA GLY A 95 -12.95 -11.55 1.16
C GLY A 95 -11.81 -11.66 2.16
N PHE A 96 -10.57 -11.35 1.76
CA PHE A 96 -9.45 -11.29 2.69
C PHE A 96 -9.63 -10.10 3.65
N THR A 97 -9.50 -10.36 4.94
CA THR A 97 -9.30 -9.35 5.97
C THR A 97 -7.80 -9.16 6.18
N TYR A 98 -7.40 -7.93 6.44
CA TYR A 98 -6.02 -7.56 6.75
C TYR A 98 -5.93 -7.22 8.24
N SER A 99 -4.90 -7.71 8.93
CA SER A 99 -4.68 -7.41 10.34
C SER A 99 -3.89 -6.13 10.56
N GLU A 100 -2.90 -5.89 9.70
CA GLU A 100 -1.95 -4.77 9.80
C GLU A 100 -2.10 -3.79 8.63
N LEU A 101 -2.38 -4.32 7.42
CA LEU A 101 -2.47 -3.49 6.22
C LEU A 101 -3.84 -2.82 6.08
N VAL A 102 -3.82 -1.53 5.74
CA VAL A 102 -5.02 -0.78 5.32
C VAL A 102 -5.00 -0.64 3.81
N VAL A 103 -5.89 -1.35 3.12
CA VAL A 103 -5.85 -1.49 1.66
C VAL A 103 -7.02 -0.75 1.00
N ALA A 104 -6.71 0.04 -0.04
CA ALA A 104 -7.70 0.70 -0.88
C ALA A 104 -8.28 -0.27 -1.95
N PRO A 105 -9.51 -0.05 -2.44
CA PRO A 105 -10.37 1.09 -2.15
C PRO A 105 -11.23 0.97 -0.88
N GLU A 106 -11.37 -0.23 -0.30
CA GLU A 106 -12.40 -0.45 0.72
C GLU A 106 -12.00 0.02 2.13
N GLY A 107 -10.73 -0.12 2.52
CA GLY A 107 -10.33 0.05 3.93
C GLY A 107 -9.82 1.43 4.32
N VAL A 108 -9.19 2.17 3.40
CA VAL A 108 -8.41 3.38 3.76
C VAL A 108 -9.28 4.51 4.32
N ARG A 109 -10.36 4.88 3.62
CA ARG A 109 -11.23 5.98 4.06
C ARG A 109 -11.89 5.71 5.43
N PRO A 110 -12.62 4.60 5.65
CA PRO A 110 -13.28 4.37 6.93
C PRO A 110 -12.25 4.26 8.06
N HIS A 111 -11.12 3.58 7.83
CA HIS A 111 -10.08 3.46 8.86
C HIS A 111 -9.49 4.81 9.27
N LEU A 112 -9.17 5.69 8.30
CA LEU A 112 -8.67 7.03 8.62
C LEU A 112 -9.73 7.88 9.34
N ALA A 113 -11.00 7.77 8.96
CA ALA A 113 -12.09 8.46 9.64
C ALA A 113 -12.20 8.01 11.11
N ASP A 114 -12.09 6.71 11.38
CA ASP A 114 -12.12 6.15 12.73
C ASP A 114 -10.95 6.65 13.58
N LEU A 115 -9.73 6.71 13.00
CA LEU A 115 -8.55 7.25 13.69
C LEU A 115 -8.71 8.74 14.02
N ILE A 116 -9.21 9.55 13.07
CA ILE A 116 -9.47 10.98 13.29
C ILE A 116 -10.51 11.16 14.39
N ALA A 117 -11.59 10.38 14.37
CA ALA A 117 -12.63 10.44 15.39
C ALA A 117 -12.12 10.01 16.78
N ALA A 118 -11.25 9.00 16.83
CA ALA A 118 -10.62 8.56 18.07
C ALA A 118 -9.74 9.65 18.68
N GLU A 119 -8.93 10.35 17.87
CA GLU A 119 -8.13 11.49 18.34
C GLU A 119 -9.01 12.66 18.78
N ALA A 120 -10.07 12.99 18.03
CA ALA A 120 -11.02 14.03 18.40
C ALA A 120 -11.70 13.78 19.76
N ALA A 121 -11.94 12.51 20.11
CA ALA A 121 -12.54 12.15 21.39
C ALA A 121 -11.64 12.42 22.60
N HIS A 122 -10.34 12.65 22.39
CA HIS A 122 -9.40 13.05 23.45
C HIS A 122 -9.44 14.56 23.75
N GLY A 123 -10.18 15.37 22.97
CA GLY A 123 -10.23 16.84 23.12
C GLY A 123 -8.83 17.45 23.05
N ASP A 124 -8.52 18.38 23.97
CA ASP A 124 -7.23 19.08 24.05
C ASP A 124 -5.99 18.15 24.16
N GLY A 125 -6.18 16.86 24.47
CA GLY A 125 -5.12 15.86 24.51
C GLY A 125 -4.89 15.10 23.19
N GLY A 126 -5.77 15.27 22.21
CA GLY A 126 -5.69 14.61 20.91
C GLY A 126 -4.62 15.22 20.02
N HIS A 127 -3.96 14.40 19.20
CA HIS A 127 -2.92 14.89 18.30
C HIS A 127 -2.85 14.13 16.98
N ILE A 128 -3.09 14.84 15.88
CA ILE A 128 -3.02 14.29 14.52
C ILE A 128 -1.88 14.94 13.75
N VAL A 129 -0.94 14.13 13.24
CA VAL A 129 0.13 14.58 12.34
C VAL A 129 0.03 13.84 11.02
N LEU A 130 -0.12 14.58 9.92
CA LEU A 130 -0.21 14.03 8.58
C LEU A 130 0.92 14.58 7.70
N LYS A 131 1.72 13.68 7.12
CA LYS A 131 2.66 13.99 6.03
C LYS A 131 2.13 13.40 4.73
N LEU A 132 1.56 14.26 3.89
CA LEU A 132 0.95 13.86 2.62
C LEU A 132 1.53 14.68 1.47
N ASN A 133 1.44 14.16 0.25
CA ASN A 133 1.73 14.96 -0.95
C ASN A 133 0.57 15.90 -1.29
N SER A 134 -0.66 15.49 -1.00
CA SER A 134 -1.87 16.28 -1.26
C SER A 134 -3.01 15.84 -0.33
N LEU A 135 -3.78 16.81 0.17
CA LEU A 135 -5.03 16.60 0.91
C LEU A 135 -6.15 17.27 0.10
N VAL A 136 -7.01 16.45 -0.53
CA VAL A 136 -8.04 16.94 -1.48
C VAL A 136 -9.39 16.26 -1.29
N ASP A 137 -9.47 15.23 -0.44
CA ASP A 137 -10.71 14.52 -0.19
C ASP A 137 -11.60 15.33 0.76
N ALA A 138 -12.78 15.73 0.29
CA ALA A 138 -13.67 16.63 1.03
C ALA A 138 -14.12 16.04 2.37
N GLU A 139 -14.48 14.75 2.40
CA GLU A 139 -14.93 14.10 3.65
C GLU A 139 -13.81 13.99 4.67
N MET A 140 -12.57 13.71 4.24
CA MET A 140 -11.42 13.72 5.14
C MET A 140 -11.10 15.13 5.65
N ILE A 141 -11.24 16.16 4.80
CA ILE A 141 -11.07 17.55 5.21
C ILE A 141 -12.12 17.94 6.26
N ASP A 142 -13.38 17.59 6.05
CA ASP A 142 -14.47 17.87 7.00
C ASP A 142 -14.26 17.12 8.32
N ALA A 143 -13.79 15.86 8.28
CA ALA A 143 -13.45 15.09 9.48
C ALA A 143 -12.31 15.76 10.28
N LEU A 144 -11.29 16.27 9.60
CA LEU A 144 -10.20 17.00 10.26
C LEU A 144 -10.66 18.34 10.85
N TYR A 145 -11.58 19.05 10.18
CA TYR A 145 -12.20 20.25 10.76
C TYR A 145 -13.02 19.92 12.01
N ALA A 146 -13.80 18.83 11.97
CA ALA A 146 -14.57 18.38 13.12
C ALA A 146 -13.66 18.00 14.30
N ALA A 147 -12.55 17.29 14.04
CA ALA A 147 -11.56 16.97 15.06
C ALA A 147 -10.95 18.24 15.66
N SER A 148 -10.51 19.20 14.84
CA SER A 148 -9.94 20.46 15.34
C SER A 148 -10.91 21.30 16.16
N ALA A 149 -12.22 21.18 15.91
CA ALA A 149 -13.23 21.89 16.67
C ALA A 149 -13.53 21.23 18.04
N ALA A 150 -13.10 19.98 18.24
CA ALA A 150 -13.33 19.22 19.47
C ALA A 150 -12.25 19.44 20.54
N GLY A 151 -11.11 20.05 20.16
CA GLY A 151 -9.92 20.24 21.00
C GLY A 151 -8.67 19.73 20.28
#